data_AF-A0AB35VUV8-F1
#
_entry.id   AF-A0AB35VUV8-F1
#
_cell.length_a   1.000
_cell.length_b   1.000
_cell.length_c   1.000
_cell.angle_alpha   90.00
_cell.angle_beta   90.00
_cell.angle_gamma   90.00
#
_symmetry.space_group_name_H-M   'P 1'
#
loop_
_entity.id
_entity.type
_entity.pdbx_description
1 polymer ?
#
loop_
_entity_poly.entity_id
_entity_poly.type
_entity_poly.pdbx_seq_one_letter_code
_entity_poly.pdbx_strand_id
1 'polypeptide(L)'
;MSRRLNETDALGVGDQFVLYKGNCTDFRSVPQDVILSWILSNIPVVKPVSAIIQPFNPNANFTKEIDNNAAGTYLVINPSAAIAVGTLVLPSVNSIVDGQEVLVTSSQQITDLTIDANGATVIGAPDAMGATAFFKLKYEELSQTWYRVG
;
A
#
# COMPACT_ATOMS: atom_id res chain seq x y z
N MET A 1 -28.57 -45.76 -16.11
CA MET A 1 -27.93 -44.73 -15.26
C MET A 1 -28.74 -43.45 -15.36
N SER A 2 -29.22 -42.92 -14.24
CA SER A 2 -30.00 -41.68 -14.19
C SER A 2 -29.14 -40.52 -14.69
N ARG A 3 -29.60 -39.80 -15.73
CA ARG A 3 -28.93 -38.63 -16.31
C ARG A 3 -29.16 -37.36 -15.46
N ARG A 4 -29.04 -37.48 -14.13
CA ARG A 4 -29.27 -36.38 -13.19
C ARG A 4 -27.93 -35.98 -12.59
N LEU A 5 -27.70 -34.67 -12.51
CA LEU A 5 -26.57 -34.12 -11.77
C LEU A 5 -26.72 -34.53 -10.30
N ASN A 6 -25.66 -35.10 -9.74
CA ASN A 6 -25.57 -35.41 -8.33
C ASN A 6 -24.70 -34.35 -7.66
N GLU A 7 -25.06 -33.98 -6.44
CA GLU A 7 -24.30 -33.00 -5.65
C GLU A 7 -23.11 -33.69 -4.99
N THR A 8 -22.00 -32.97 -4.85
CA THR A 8 -20.80 -33.39 -4.12
C THR A 8 -20.39 -32.26 -3.18
N ASP A 9 -20.02 -32.60 -1.95
CA ASP A 9 -19.66 -31.62 -0.91
C ASP A 9 -18.14 -31.40 -0.81
N ALA A 10 -17.35 -32.07 -1.66
CA ALA A 10 -15.90 -31.95 -1.70
C ALA A 10 -15.38 -31.99 -3.15
N LEU A 11 -14.27 -31.27 -3.38
CA LEU A 11 -13.55 -31.26 -4.64
C LEU A 11 -12.35 -32.21 -4.58
N GLY A 12 -12.23 -33.07 -5.58
CA GLY A 12 -11.13 -34.02 -5.79
C GLY A 12 -10.33 -33.73 -7.07
N VAL A 13 -9.12 -34.30 -7.14
CA VAL A 13 -8.28 -34.21 -8.35
C VAL A 13 -8.98 -34.94 -9.50
N GLY A 14 -9.22 -34.23 -10.60
CA GLY A 14 -9.89 -34.77 -11.78
C GLY A 14 -11.38 -34.40 -11.89
N ASP A 15 -11.91 -33.64 -10.92
CA ASP A 15 -13.28 -33.14 -10.99
C ASP A 15 -13.47 -32.17 -12.17
N GLN A 16 -14.68 -32.24 -12.74
CA GLN A 16 -15.10 -31.38 -13.84
C GLN A 16 -16.36 -30.62 -13.44
N PHE A 17 -16.39 -29.34 -13.83
CA PHE A 17 -17.55 -28.50 -13.62
C PHE A 17 -18.41 -28.50 -14.88
N VAL A 18 -19.73 -28.56 -14.70
CA VAL A 18 -20.67 -28.50 -15.80
C VAL A 18 -21.09 -27.04 -16.02
N LEU A 19 -20.84 -26.53 -17.21
CA LEU A 19 -21.28 -25.23 -17.68
C LEU A 19 -22.51 -25.40 -18.56
N TYR A 20 -23.55 -24.62 -18.27
CA TYR A 20 -24.71 -24.50 -19.14
C TYR A 20 -24.60 -23.22 -19.98
N LYS A 21 -24.56 -23.37 -21.30
CA LYS A 21 -24.54 -22.24 -22.24
C LYS A 21 -25.96 -21.91 -22.68
N GLY A 22 -26.58 -20.92 -22.00
CA GLY A 22 -27.98 -20.54 -22.22
C GLY A 22 -28.36 -20.26 -23.68
N ASN A 23 -27.48 -19.62 -24.46
CA ASN A 23 -27.75 -19.27 -25.86
C ASN A 23 -27.78 -20.49 -26.81
N CYS A 24 -27.15 -21.60 -26.42
CA CYS A 24 -27.08 -22.80 -27.26
C CYS A 24 -27.78 -24.00 -26.61
N THR A 25 -28.39 -23.80 -25.44
CA THR A 25 -29.02 -24.85 -24.63
C THR A 25 -28.13 -26.10 -24.48
N ASP A 26 -26.82 -25.88 -24.33
CA ASP A 26 -25.78 -26.91 -24.41
C ASP A 26 -25.06 -27.05 -23.07
N PHE A 27 -24.73 -28.28 -22.70
CA PHE A 27 -23.99 -28.61 -21.48
C PHE A 27 -22.56 -29.01 -21.86
N ARG A 28 -21.58 -28.33 -21.24
CA ARG A 28 -20.16 -28.57 -21.48
C ARG A 28 -19.47 -28.85 -20.16
N SER A 29 -18.51 -29.76 -20.15
CA SER A 29 -17.62 -29.91 -19.01
C SER A 29 -16.39 -29.04 -19.18
N VAL A 30 -15.89 -28.51 -18.06
CA VAL A 30 -14.64 -27.77 -17.99
C VAL A 30 -13.80 -28.33 -16.83
N PRO A 31 -12.51 -28.58 -17.05
CA PRO A 31 -11.58 -28.96 -15.99
C PRO A 31 -11.43 -27.89 -14.90
N GLN A 32 -11.16 -28.33 -13.66
CA GLN A 32 -10.96 -27.44 -12.50
C GLN A 32 -9.85 -26.41 -12.71
N ASP A 33 -8.73 -26.79 -13.31
CA ASP A 33 -7.58 -25.93 -13.59
C ASP A 33 -7.93 -24.75 -14.51
N VAL A 34 -8.77 -25.01 -15.52
CA VAL A 34 -9.25 -23.99 -16.46
C VAL A 34 -10.15 -22.98 -15.75
N ILE A 35 -11.06 -23.42 -14.88
CA ILE A 35 -11.89 -22.51 -14.07
C ILE A 35 -11.02 -21.72 -13.09
N LEU A 36 -10.09 -22.36 -12.39
CA LEU A 36 -9.25 -21.68 -11.42
C LEU A 36 -8.41 -20.59 -12.09
N SER A 37 -7.81 -20.90 -13.25
CA SER A 37 -7.08 -19.94 -14.07
C SER A 37 -7.97 -18.77 -14.51
N TRP A 38 -9.19 -19.06 -14.96
CA TRP A 38 -10.15 -18.02 -15.33
C TRP A 38 -10.56 -17.14 -14.14
N ILE A 39 -10.87 -17.74 -12.99
CA ILE A 39 -11.20 -16.98 -11.77
C ILE A 39 -10.04 -16.09 -11.37
N LEU A 40 -8.81 -16.61 -11.30
CA LEU A 40 -7.63 -15.82 -10.93
C LEU A 40 -7.37 -14.67 -11.92
N SER A 41 -7.69 -14.85 -13.20
CA SER A 41 -7.60 -13.79 -14.21
C SER A 41 -8.72 -12.74 -14.11
N ASN A 42 -9.84 -13.06 -13.47
CA ASN A 42 -11.02 -12.19 -13.36
C ASN A 42 -11.20 -11.60 -11.96
N ILE A 43 -10.53 -12.14 -10.95
CA ILE A 43 -10.40 -11.47 -9.66
C ILE A 43 -9.57 -10.22 -9.92
N PRO A 44 -10.10 -9.01 -9.68
CA PRO A 44 -9.29 -7.81 -9.73
C PRO A 44 -8.18 -8.03 -8.70
N VAL A 45 -6.94 -8.09 -9.18
CA VAL A 45 -5.79 -8.15 -8.30
C VAL A 45 -5.77 -6.82 -7.54
N VAL A 46 -6.41 -6.78 -6.38
CA VAL A 46 -6.07 -5.84 -5.32
C VAL A 46 -4.68 -6.27 -4.87
N LYS A 47 -3.67 -5.93 -5.66
CA LYS A 47 -2.32 -5.78 -5.13
C LYS A 47 -2.52 -4.81 -3.98
N PRO A 48 -2.18 -5.15 -2.72
CA PRO A 48 -1.92 -4.10 -1.76
C PRO A 48 -0.91 -3.22 -2.45
N VAL A 49 -1.31 -1.98 -2.77
CA VAL A 49 -0.44 -1.09 -3.51
C VAL A 49 0.68 -0.79 -2.52
N SER A 50 1.80 -1.49 -2.68
CA SER A 50 2.92 -1.33 -1.77
C SER A 50 3.45 0.07 -1.95
N ALA A 51 3.66 0.77 -0.82
CA ALA A 51 4.25 2.08 -0.82
C ALA A 51 5.56 2.08 -1.63
N ILE A 52 5.76 3.10 -2.46
CA ILE A 52 6.96 3.22 -3.28
C ILE A 52 8.14 3.62 -2.38
N ILE A 53 9.24 2.88 -2.49
CA ILE A 53 10.43 3.13 -1.67
C ILE A 53 11.20 4.32 -2.23
N GLN A 54 11.39 5.33 -1.39
CA GLN A 54 12.21 6.50 -1.66
C GLN A 54 13.47 6.43 -0.77
N PRO A 55 14.64 6.03 -1.30
CA PRO A 55 15.88 6.01 -0.52
C PRO A 55 16.46 7.42 -0.38
N PHE A 56 17.02 7.73 0.79
CA PHE A 56 17.69 8.99 1.06
C PHE A 56 18.88 8.81 2.02
N ASN A 57 20.05 9.31 1.66
CA ASN A 57 21.30 9.12 2.41
C ASN A 57 21.96 10.47 2.75
N PRO A 58 21.43 11.22 3.74
CA PRO A 58 22.00 12.50 4.13
C PRO A 58 23.28 12.29 4.97
N ASN A 59 24.23 13.21 4.83
CA ASN A 59 25.46 13.28 5.63
C ASN A 59 25.58 14.60 6.42
N ALA A 60 24.56 15.47 6.33
CA ALA A 60 24.44 16.74 7.03
C ALA A 60 22.95 17.11 7.19
N ASN A 61 22.68 18.28 7.77
CA ASN A 61 21.33 18.83 7.86
C ASN A 61 20.68 18.89 6.47
N PHE A 62 19.39 18.56 6.39
CA PHE A 62 18.71 18.37 5.11
C PHE A 62 17.30 18.95 5.08
N THR A 63 16.83 19.20 3.86
CA THR A 63 15.43 19.39 3.53
C THR A 63 15.10 18.43 2.40
N LYS A 64 14.12 17.56 2.60
CA LYS A 64 13.76 16.52 1.63
C LYS A 64 12.25 16.52 1.39
N GLU A 65 11.87 16.70 0.13
CA GLU A 65 10.49 16.52 -0.32
C GLU A 65 10.17 15.03 -0.50
N ILE A 66 9.00 14.63 0.01
CA ILE A 66 8.46 13.28 -0.12
C ILE A 66 7.70 13.17 -1.43
N ASP A 67 8.00 12.14 -2.20
CA ASP A 67 7.37 11.94 -3.51
C ASP A 67 5.88 11.65 -3.33
N ASN A 68 5.06 12.28 -4.16
CA ASN A 68 3.62 12.06 -4.14
C ASN A 68 3.24 10.82 -4.93
N ASN A 69 3.04 9.71 -4.23
CA ASN A 69 2.61 8.45 -4.83
C ASN A 69 1.22 8.07 -4.31
N ALA A 70 0.28 7.82 -5.23
CA ALA A 70 -1.07 7.35 -4.89
C ALA A 70 -1.06 6.01 -4.12
N ALA A 71 0.02 5.23 -4.28
CA ALA A 71 0.31 4.00 -3.54
C ALA A 71 0.70 4.21 -2.06
N GLY A 72 1.00 5.45 -1.66
CA GLY A 72 1.80 5.76 -0.48
C GLY A 72 3.30 5.73 -0.76
N THR A 73 4.06 6.33 0.15
CA THR A 73 5.52 6.50 0.02
C THR A 73 6.22 5.99 1.27
N TYR A 74 7.27 5.19 1.07
CA TYR A 74 8.15 4.72 2.13
C TYR A 74 9.52 5.39 2.01
N LEU A 75 9.76 6.42 2.80
CA LEU A 75 11.02 7.13 2.86
C LEU A 75 12.00 6.40 3.79
N VAL A 76 13.09 5.90 3.21
CA VAL A 76 14.18 5.25 3.94
C VAL A 76 15.34 6.22 4.06
N ILE A 77 15.49 6.80 5.25
CA ILE A 77 16.61 7.70 5.57
C ILE A 77 17.72 6.85 6.18
N ASN A 78 18.88 6.83 5.54
CA ASN A 78 20.05 6.11 6.05
C ASN A 78 21.27 7.02 6.10
N PRO A 79 21.39 7.87 7.15
CA PRO A 79 22.52 8.75 7.35
C PRO A 79 23.77 7.98 7.79
N SER A 80 24.95 8.53 7.50
CA SER A 80 26.22 7.97 8.01
C SER A 80 26.53 8.40 9.46
N ALA A 81 25.93 9.48 9.94
CA ALA A 81 26.10 10.04 11.28
C ALA A 81 24.77 10.61 11.81
N ALA A 82 24.72 10.95 13.11
CA ALA A 82 23.58 11.64 13.68
C ALA A 82 23.37 13.00 12.99
N ILE A 83 22.11 13.35 12.72
CA ILE A 83 21.72 14.61 12.09
C ILE A 83 21.18 15.55 13.16
N ALA A 84 21.66 16.80 13.16
CA ALA A 84 21.17 17.80 14.09
C ALA A 84 19.78 18.30 13.67
N VAL A 85 19.63 18.71 12.40
CA VAL A 85 18.37 19.27 11.89
C VAL A 85 17.97 18.60 10.58
N GLY A 86 16.75 18.08 10.52
CA GLY A 86 16.14 17.54 9.31
C GLY A 86 14.77 18.17 9.06
N THR A 87 14.45 18.49 7.81
CA THR A 87 13.12 18.92 7.40
C THR A 87 12.58 17.96 6.35
N LEU A 88 11.39 17.41 6.59
CA LEU A 88 10.66 16.60 5.63
C LEU A 88 9.45 17.38 5.14
N VAL A 89 9.38 17.62 3.84
CA VAL A 89 8.26 18.32 3.22
C VAL A 89 7.31 17.28 2.66
N LEU A 90 6.08 17.26 3.18
CA LEU A 90 5.02 16.38 2.71
C LEU A 90 4.54 16.82 1.31
N PRO A 91 3.89 15.92 0.55
CA PRO A 91 3.28 16.29 -0.71
C PRO A 91 2.29 17.45 -0.53
N SER A 92 2.10 18.26 -1.57
CA SER A 92 1.15 19.38 -1.51
C SER A 92 -0.28 18.88 -1.32
N VAL A 93 -1.03 19.53 -0.41
CA VAL A 93 -2.45 19.27 -0.13
C VAL A 93 -3.32 19.17 -1.40
N ASN A 94 -2.96 19.88 -2.46
CA ASN A 94 -3.70 19.90 -3.73
C ASN A 94 -3.52 18.63 -4.58
N SER A 95 -2.59 17.75 -4.21
CA SER A 95 -2.18 16.60 -5.02
C SER A 95 -2.30 15.27 -4.27
N ILE A 96 -2.61 15.30 -2.97
CA ILE A 96 -2.74 14.11 -2.12
C ILE A 96 -4.13 13.50 -2.30
N VAL A 97 -4.22 12.17 -2.26
CA VAL A 97 -5.49 11.43 -2.25
C VAL A 97 -5.86 10.98 -0.85
N ASP A 98 -7.17 10.83 -0.57
CA ASP A 98 -7.64 10.34 0.72
C ASP A 98 -7.04 8.97 1.08
N GLY A 99 -6.64 8.82 2.34
CA GLY A 99 -6.05 7.61 2.84
C GLY A 99 -4.61 7.33 2.39
N GLN A 100 -3.97 8.25 1.67
CA GLN A 100 -2.56 8.15 1.31
C GLN A 100 -1.68 8.06 2.55
N GLU A 101 -0.65 7.22 2.47
CA GLU A 101 0.23 6.94 3.61
C GLU A 101 1.67 7.36 3.32
N VAL A 102 2.31 7.92 4.33
CA VAL A 102 3.74 8.21 4.34
C VAL A 102 4.36 7.46 5.51
N LEU A 103 5.32 6.59 5.20
CA LEU A 103 6.11 5.88 6.18
C LEU A 103 7.53 6.41 6.11
N VAL A 104 8.09 6.79 7.25
CA VAL A 104 9.47 7.30 7.34
C VAL A 104 10.23 6.47 8.35
N THR A 105 11.43 6.04 7.98
CA THR A 105 12.38 5.39 8.88
C THR A 105 13.74 6.07 8.80
N SER A 106 14.47 6.10 9.91
CA SER A 106 15.85 6.59 9.96
C SER A 106 16.77 5.57 10.62
N SER A 107 17.93 5.29 10.02
CA SER A 107 18.94 4.42 10.65
C SER A 107 19.68 5.11 11.80
N GLN A 108 19.84 6.43 11.75
CA GLN A 108 20.52 7.24 12.77
C GLN A 108 19.60 8.27 13.41
N GLN A 109 20.01 8.79 14.57
CA GLN A 109 19.26 9.81 15.29
C GLN A 109 19.17 11.12 14.49
N ILE A 110 17.98 11.72 14.51
CA ILE A 110 17.70 13.09 14.05
C ILE A 110 17.20 13.87 15.27
N THR A 111 17.96 14.87 15.71
CA THR A 111 17.67 15.60 16.95
C THR A 111 16.47 16.53 16.79
N ASP A 112 16.48 17.37 15.75
CA ASP A 112 15.39 18.29 15.44
C ASP A 112 14.81 17.93 14.07
N LEU A 113 13.67 17.26 14.07
CA LEU A 113 12.91 16.90 12.88
C LEU A 113 11.72 17.85 12.74
N THR A 114 11.66 18.57 11.63
CA THR A 114 10.49 19.36 11.24
C THR A 114 9.74 18.63 10.12
N ILE A 115 8.43 18.43 10.30
CA ILE A 115 7.53 17.97 9.25
C ILE A 115 6.80 19.19 8.69
N ASP A 116 7.18 19.62 7.50
CA ASP A 116 6.46 20.64 6.75
C ASP A 116 5.27 19.99 6.05
N ALA A 117 4.08 20.43 6.41
CA ALA A 117 2.81 19.89 5.93
C ALA A 117 2.43 20.37 4.52
N ASN A 118 3.16 21.34 3.94
CA ASN A 118 2.97 21.84 2.59
C ASN A 118 1.51 22.22 2.27
N GLY A 119 0.89 22.96 3.21
CA GLY A 119 -0.49 23.43 3.13
C GLY A 119 -1.54 22.57 3.85
N ALA A 120 -1.18 21.36 4.32
CA ALA A 120 -2.03 20.54 5.18
C ALA A 120 -1.80 20.87 6.68
N THR A 121 -2.58 20.25 7.57
CA THR A 121 -2.25 20.18 9.01
C THR A 121 -1.61 18.84 9.33
N VAL A 122 -0.73 18.77 10.33
CA VAL A 122 -0.18 17.48 10.81
C VAL A 122 -0.41 17.36 12.31
N ILE A 123 -1.04 16.26 12.73
CA ILE A 123 -1.31 15.95 14.12
C ILE A 123 -0.49 14.73 14.54
N GLY A 124 0.33 14.91 15.57
CA GLY A 124 1.19 13.86 16.12
C GLY A 124 2.52 13.65 15.37
N ALA A 125 2.95 14.62 14.56
CA ALA A 125 4.30 14.60 13.99
C ALA A 125 5.36 14.53 15.11
N PRO A 126 6.37 13.65 14.98
CA PRO A 126 7.52 13.68 15.87
C PRO A 126 8.37 14.92 15.62
N ASP A 127 8.90 15.49 16.70
CA ASP A 127 9.89 16.58 16.72
C ASP A 127 11.33 16.07 16.70
N ALA A 128 11.53 14.78 16.97
CA ALA A 128 12.81 14.08 16.91
C ALA A 128 12.62 12.64 16.47
N MET A 129 13.68 12.03 15.92
CA MET A 129 13.73 10.60 15.66
C MET A 129 14.95 9.98 16.34
N GLY A 130 14.71 8.95 17.16
CA GLY A 130 15.79 8.10 17.65
C GLY A 130 16.47 7.33 16.52
N ALA A 131 17.66 6.79 16.80
CA ALA A 131 18.25 5.81 15.90
C ALA A 131 17.30 4.62 15.71
N THR A 132 17.18 4.12 14.47
CA THR A 132 16.28 3.05 14.05
C THR A 132 14.77 3.31 14.29
N ALA A 133 14.39 4.54 14.62
CA ALA A 133 12.99 4.90 14.81
C ALA A 133 12.25 5.02 13.47
N PHE A 134 10.94 4.85 13.53
CA PHE A 134 10.04 5.03 12.40
C PHE A 134 8.75 5.71 12.85
N PHE A 135 8.07 6.35 11.91
CA PHE A 135 6.72 6.82 12.10
C PHE A 135 5.93 6.69 10.81
N LYS A 136 4.60 6.68 10.94
CA LYS A 136 3.68 6.61 9.82
C LYS A 136 2.62 7.69 9.97
N LEU A 137 2.36 8.39 8.86
CA LEU A 137 1.30 9.36 8.73
C LEU A 137 0.29 8.87 7.70
N LYS A 138 -0.99 9.15 7.94
CA LYS A 138 -2.07 8.90 7.00
C LYS A 138 -2.87 10.17 6.79
N TYR A 139 -3.14 10.50 5.53
CA TYR A 139 -3.90 11.69 5.16
C TYR A 139 -5.40 11.42 5.20
N GLU A 140 -6.15 12.42 5.63
CA GLU A 140 -7.61 12.47 5.59
C GLU A 140 -8.04 13.72 4.83
N GLU A 141 -8.82 13.52 3.76
CA GLU A 141 -9.14 14.58 2.80
C GLU A 141 -10.10 15.65 3.34
N LEU A 142 -11.08 15.27 4.17
CA LEU A 142 -12.13 16.19 4.64
C LEU A 142 -11.56 17.30 5.54
N SER A 143 -10.64 16.93 6.43
CA SER A 143 -9.95 17.83 7.36
C SER A 143 -8.63 18.34 6.83
N GLN A 144 -8.19 17.88 5.65
CA GLN A 144 -6.89 18.19 5.06
C GLN A 144 -5.74 17.99 6.06
N THR A 145 -5.81 16.88 6.82
CA THR A 145 -4.93 16.65 7.96
C THR A 145 -4.24 15.30 7.85
N TRP A 146 -2.94 15.31 8.15
CA TRP A 146 -2.14 14.12 8.36
C TRP A 146 -2.20 13.70 9.82
N TYR A 147 -2.59 12.46 10.06
CA TYR A 147 -2.64 11.86 11.38
C TYR A 147 -1.52 10.84 11.54
N ARG A 148 -0.86 10.85 12.68
CA ARG A 148 0.04 9.77 13.06
C ARG A 148 -0.74 8.48 13.32
N VAL A 149 -0.29 7.40 12.66
CA VAL A 149 -0.85 6.05 12.82
C VAL A 149 0.29 5.12 13.21
N GLY A 150 0.46 4.87 14.51
CA GLY A 150 1.53 4.02 15.04
C GLY A 150 2.09 4.49 16.37
#